data_AF-A0A0K1EBR5-F1
#
_entry.id   AF-A0A0K1EBR5-F1
#
_cell.length_a   1.000
_cell.length_b   1.000
_cell.length_c   1.000
_cell.angle_alpha   90.00
_cell.angle_beta   90.00
_cell.angle_gamma   90.00
#
_symmetry.space_group_name_H-M   'P 1'
#
loop_
_entity.id
_entity.type
_entity.pdbx_description
1 polymer ?
#
loop_
_entity_poly.entity_id
_entity_poly.type
_entity_poly.pdbx_seq_one_letter_code
_entity_poly.pdbx_strand_id
1 'polypeptide(L)'
;MRTSCWVPFAFALLGSIGCESTASAPPPQSAHEGAAVTKKRDEKIPPFRLGHFSSPDGFVAIVLDRTGELPKVQHDREKDVVELFVEEARDAGEVAGHWLNGPGGQHWFFLGTDGALWFIRPEARANATVRHLRSVATPLSRDAEADPLGAPTQRGSATPPPEKSAYEKAGEQLEALSVRARLPKFLPEESGNLAKIEEALGAIDASMLVRVSAKGAAAARWAPASEYIGNVQQGLGGRIDGYASDDPWDKAGKGLAKHGGQLRARVAFGEPSRLRTHLLTGWPPPLAEGTPGVVWMVSGGTVVFVSLDGGRYVISIPNDVAEQGLPVIPGAGALAQWPAPVQHALVDVDSIRGFAKGNAVPAQVGKDIEALDDAWFQCVNKAWGEGRKEGEKIEASPESYDRKRGKLSAIPKKYETKAQKDCAETKQKLEEGLVAFIEARTKARLSLHEKAKARAAALGVK
;
A
#
# COMPACT_ATOMS: atom_id res chain seq x y z
N MET A 1 -68.11 20.39 26.95
CA MET A 1 -68.20 21.76 26.41
C MET A 1 -67.07 21.95 25.39
N ARG A 2 -67.43 22.28 24.13
CA ARG A 2 -66.60 22.71 22.98
C ARG A 2 -65.42 21.77 22.60
N THR A 3 -65.57 20.74 21.76
CA THR A 3 -65.60 20.70 20.28
C THR A 3 -64.54 21.53 19.55
N SER A 4 -63.64 20.79 18.86
CA SER A 4 -63.19 20.94 17.45
C SER A 4 -62.48 22.25 17.05
N CYS A 5 -61.48 22.29 16.16
CA CYS A 5 -61.36 21.64 14.87
C CYS A 5 -59.89 21.56 14.39
N TRP A 6 -59.58 20.47 13.68
CA TRP A 6 -58.62 20.45 12.58
C TRP A 6 -59.18 21.22 11.37
N VAL A 7 -58.30 21.77 10.52
CA VAL A 7 -58.19 21.47 9.07
C VAL A 7 -57.17 22.44 8.42
N PRO A 8 -56.42 21.99 7.39
CA PRO A 8 -55.29 22.67 6.79
C PRO A 8 -55.69 23.49 5.56
N PHE A 9 -54.79 24.34 5.05
CA PHE A 9 -54.93 24.95 3.73
C PHE A 9 -53.59 24.94 2.98
N ALA A 10 -53.59 24.23 1.86
CA ALA A 10 -52.72 24.48 0.72
C ALA A 10 -53.40 25.53 -0.18
N PHE A 11 -52.64 26.37 -0.91
CA PHE A 11 -52.80 26.63 -2.34
C PHE A 11 -51.80 27.68 -2.87
N ALA A 12 -51.30 27.42 -4.10
CA ALA A 12 -50.94 28.34 -5.20
C ALA A 12 -49.86 29.44 -4.98
N LEU A 13 -48.73 29.44 -5.72
CA LEU A 13 -48.49 29.72 -7.15
C LEU A 13 -48.13 31.19 -7.46
N LEU A 14 -47.11 31.33 -8.32
CA LEU A 14 -46.71 32.45 -9.20
C LEU A 14 -45.77 33.54 -8.65
N GLY A 15 -44.74 33.84 -9.46
CA GLY A 15 -44.34 35.23 -9.72
C GLY A 15 -42.88 35.58 -9.48
N SER A 16 -42.09 35.53 -10.54
CA SER A 16 -40.70 35.97 -10.69
C SER A 16 -40.51 37.49 -10.73
N ILE A 17 -39.52 38.00 -9.97
CA ILE A 17 -38.76 39.26 -10.14
C ILE A 17 -37.41 38.97 -9.43
N GLY A 18 -36.20 39.03 -10.01
CA GLY A 18 -35.64 39.95 -10.98
C GLY A 18 -34.73 40.95 -10.24
N CYS A 19 -33.49 40.58 -9.92
CA CYS A 19 -32.41 41.54 -9.62
C CYS A 19 -31.05 40.97 -10.06
N GLU A 20 -30.42 41.75 -10.92
CA GLU A 20 -29.11 41.56 -11.56
C GLU A 20 -27.96 41.69 -10.56
N SER A 21 -26.86 40.98 -10.82
CA SER A 21 -25.53 41.37 -10.35
C SER A 21 -24.60 41.39 -11.55
N THR A 22 -24.22 42.61 -11.94
CA THR A 22 -23.34 42.95 -13.05
C THR A 22 -21.90 42.48 -12.79
N ALA A 23 -21.27 42.03 -13.88
CA ALA A 23 -19.90 41.58 -13.96
C ALA A 23 -18.87 42.70 -13.78
N SER A 24 -17.64 42.32 -13.40
CA SER A 24 -16.43 43.07 -13.75
C SER A 24 -15.35 42.09 -14.20
N ALA A 25 -14.91 42.26 -15.45
CA ALA A 25 -13.80 41.55 -16.06
C ALA A 25 -12.63 42.54 -16.27
N PRO A 26 -11.36 42.10 -16.18
CA PRO A 26 -10.24 42.79 -16.78
C PRO A 26 -9.78 42.13 -18.10
N PRO A 27 -8.96 42.85 -18.91
CA PRO A 27 -9.00 42.85 -20.38
C PRO A 27 -8.04 41.84 -21.05
N PRO A 28 -8.09 41.69 -22.40
CA PRO A 28 -7.39 40.62 -23.11
C PRO A 28 -5.97 41.03 -23.51
N GLN A 29 -5.05 40.06 -23.53
CA GLN A 29 -3.81 40.17 -24.30
C GLN A 29 -3.54 38.88 -25.10
N SER A 30 -3.06 39.14 -26.30
CA SER A 30 -3.01 38.32 -27.51
C SER A 30 -1.96 37.21 -27.53
N ALA A 31 -2.20 36.27 -28.44
CA ALA A 31 -1.41 35.08 -28.74
C ALA A 31 0.05 35.36 -29.17
N HIS A 32 0.93 34.42 -28.81
CA HIS A 32 2.03 33.98 -29.66
C HIS A 32 2.20 32.46 -29.52
N GLU A 33 2.17 31.78 -30.67
CA GLU A 33 2.60 30.39 -30.87
C GLU A 33 4.09 30.22 -30.55
N GLY A 34 4.46 29.06 -30.02
CA GLY A 34 5.86 28.65 -29.92
C GLY A 34 6.10 27.44 -29.01
N ALA A 35 6.06 26.25 -29.60
CA ALA A 35 6.72 25.00 -29.18
C ALA A 35 6.49 24.43 -27.77
N ALA A 36 5.91 23.23 -27.76
CA ALA A 36 5.77 22.35 -26.61
C ALA A 36 7.12 21.98 -25.96
N VAL A 37 7.22 22.20 -24.65
CA VAL A 37 8.12 21.45 -23.76
C VAL A 37 7.33 21.12 -22.50
N THR A 38 7.10 19.82 -22.29
CA THR A 38 6.42 19.25 -21.11
C THR A 38 7.15 19.62 -19.81
N LYS A 39 6.62 20.59 -19.05
CA LYS A 39 6.94 20.77 -17.63
C LYS A 39 6.03 19.87 -16.79
N LYS A 40 6.56 18.72 -16.37
CA LYS A 40 6.13 18.01 -15.16
C LYS A 40 7.36 17.62 -14.34
N ARG A 41 7.77 18.52 -13.45
CA ARG A 41 8.61 18.24 -12.28
C ARG A 41 8.27 19.32 -11.27
N ASP A 42 7.42 18.99 -10.31
CA ASP A 42 7.29 19.63 -8.99
C ASP A 42 6.06 19.06 -8.27
N GLU A 43 6.15 17.79 -7.89
CA GLU A 43 5.37 17.27 -6.77
C GLU A 43 6.36 16.64 -5.80
N LYS A 44 6.36 17.14 -4.54
CA LYS A 44 7.14 16.66 -3.37
C LYS A 44 8.52 17.28 -3.10
N ILE A 45 8.69 18.59 -3.25
CA ILE A 45 9.73 19.29 -2.47
C ILE A 45 9.07 20.30 -1.53
N PRO A 46 9.38 20.30 -0.21
CA PRO A 46 8.78 21.23 0.76
C PRO A 46 8.92 22.71 0.34
N PRO A 47 7.95 23.56 0.74
CA PRO A 47 7.63 24.82 0.05
C PRO A 47 8.67 25.95 0.22
N PHE A 48 9.66 25.82 1.11
CA PHE A 48 10.65 26.88 1.24
C PHE A 48 11.59 26.87 0.03
N ARG A 49 11.55 27.97 -0.73
CA ARG A 49 12.38 28.17 -1.92
C ARG A 49 13.58 29.08 -1.65
N LEU A 50 13.58 29.86 -0.57
CA LEU A 50 14.64 30.81 -0.24
C LEU A 50 14.64 31.11 1.27
N GLY A 51 15.82 31.25 1.87
CA GLY A 51 15.94 31.72 3.24
C GLY A 51 17.38 31.67 3.76
N HIS A 52 17.59 32.33 4.89
CA HIS A 52 18.78 32.13 5.70
C HIS A 52 18.52 31.01 6.70
N PHE A 53 19.54 30.17 6.92
CA PHE A 53 19.48 29.00 7.77
C PHE A 53 20.72 28.92 8.64
N SER A 54 20.53 28.63 9.93
CA SER A 54 21.64 28.42 10.86
C SER A 54 21.49 27.18 11.71
N SER A 55 22.62 26.64 12.16
CA SER A 55 22.65 25.57 13.15
C SER A 55 22.42 26.14 14.56
N PRO A 56 21.88 25.34 15.52
CA PRO A 56 21.62 25.81 16.88
C PRO A 56 22.85 26.32 17.64
N ASP A 57 24.04 25.84 17.27
CA ASP A 57 25.33 26.25 17.83
C ASP A 57 25.98 27.44 17.08
N GLY A 58 25.34 27.93 16.01
CA GLY A 58 25.84 29.03 15.17
C GLY A 58 27.08 28.68 14.35
N PHE A 59 27.50 27.41 14.32
CA PHE A 59 28.69 26.97 13.57
C PHE A 59 28.48 27.04 12.06
N VAL A 60 27.25 26.81 11.60
CA VAL A 60 26.86 26.86 10.19
C VAL A 60 25.79 27.93 10.03
N ALA A 61 26.02 28.85 9.11
CA ALA A 61 25.04 29.84 8.66
C ALA A 61 25.15 29.97 7.14
N ILE A 62 24.02 29.88 6.44
CA ILE A 62 23.96 29.86 4.97
C ILE A 62 22.72 30.60 4.47
N VAL A 63 22.81 31.11 3.26
CA VAL A 63 21.64 31.40 2.40
C VAL A 63 21.46 30.24 1.43
N LEU A 64 20.27 29.64 1.40
CA LEU A 64 19.90 28.60 0.43
C LEU A 64 18.81 29.15 -0.51
N ASP A 65 19.14 29.23 -1.80
CA ASP A 65 18.26 29.72 -2.86
C ASP A 65 17.92 28.59 -3.84
N ARG A 66 16.65 28.16 -3.83
CA ARG A 66 16.05 27.13 -4.69
C ARG A 66 15.02 27.72 -5.65
N THR A 67 15.06 29.03 -5.91
CA THR A 67 14.11 29.70 -6.82
C THR A 67 14.46 29.49 -8.29
N GLY A 68 15.72 29.15 -8.59
CA GLY A 68 16.22 28.83 -9.93
C GLY A 68 16.04 27.36 -10.33
N GLU A 69 16.61 26.99 -11.47
CA GLU A 69 16.60 25.61 -11.99
C GLU A 69 17.39 24.65 -11.10
N LEU A 70 18.54 25.10 -10.59
CA LEU A 70 19.36 24.39 -9.62
C LEU A 70 19.46 25.20 -8.32
N PRO A 71 19.46 24.55 -7.14
CA PRO A 71 19.72 25.22 -5.89
C PRO A 71 21.10 25.88 -5.86
N LYS A 72 21.20 27.01 -5.19
CA LYS A 72 22.46 27.69 -4.88
C LYS A 72 22.58 27.87 -3.38
N VAL A 73 23.81 27.84 -2.89
CA VAL A 73 24.10 28.14 -1.49
C VAL A 73 25.23 29.17 -1.41
N GLN A 74 25.14 30.03 -0.41
CA GLN A 74 26.23 30.90 0.01
C GLN A 74 26.41 30.73 1.52
N HIS A 75 27.62 30.39 1.94
CA HIS A 75 27.96 30.41 3.37
C HIS A 75 28.12 31.86 3.85
N ASP A 76 27.68 32.12 5.07
CA ASP A 76 27.85 33.43 5.68
C ASP A 76 29.30 33.85 5.68
N ARG A 77 29.55 35.12 5.34
CA ARG A 77 30.88 35.74 5.24
C ARG A 77 31.74 35.21 4.09
N GLU A 78 31.28 34.22 3.32
CA GLU A 78 31.89 33.81 2.07
C GLU A 78 31.30 34.59 0.90
N LYS A 79 32.12 34.85 -0.12
CA LYS A 79 31.66 35.51 -1.36
C LYS A 79 31.17 34.53 -2.41
N ASP A 80 31.46 33.25 -2.21
CA ASP A 80 31.17 32.23 -3.20
C ASP A 80 29.71 31.81 -3.17
N VAL A 81 29.11 31.80 -4.35
CA VAL A 81 27.78 31.25 -4.59
C VAL A 81 27.99 29.92 -5.30
N VAL A 82 27.66 28.84 -4.61
CA VAL A 82 27.89 27.48 -5.09
C VAL A 82 26.58 26.93 -5.64
N GLU A 83 26.59 26.49 -6.90
CA GLU A 83 25.48 25.75 -7.50
C GLU A 83 25.51 24.29 -7.02
N LEU A 84 24.36 23.79 -6.58
CA LEU A 84 24.17 22.45 -6.01
C LEU A 84 23.37 21.57 -6.97
N PHE A 85 23.62 20.27 -6.92
CA PHE A 85 22.82 19.25 -7.62
C PHE A 85 21.85 18.59 -6.67
N VAL A 86 20.69 18.19 -7.20
CA VAL A 86 19.65 17.53 -6.41
C VAL A 86 19.59 16.06 -6.80
N GLU A 87 19.71 15.19 -5.80
CA GLU A 87 19.61 13.74 -5.95
C GLU A 87 18.51 13.21 -5.02
N GLU A 88 17.62 12.37 -5.53
CA GLU A 88 16.58 11.74 -4.70
C GLU A 88 17.20 10.73 -3.75
N ALA A 89 16.88 10.84 -2.45
CA ALA A 89 17.37 9.95 -1.43
C ALA A 89 16.26 8.98 -1.00
N ARG A 90 16.56 7.67 -1.04
CA ARG A 90 15.64 6.60 -0.62
C ARG A 90 16.15 5.86 0.61
N ASP A 91 15.21 5.40 1.45
CA ASP A 91 15.47 4.39 2.49
C ASP A 91 14.44 3.27 2.36
N ALA A 92 14.93 2.03 2.27
CA ALA A 92 14.12 0.83 2.06
C ALA A 92 13.14 0.91 0.87
N GLY A 93 13.49 1.67 -0.18
CA GLY A 93 12.68 1.85 -1.39
C GLY A 93 11.71 3.04 -1.35
N GLU A 94 11.48 3.64 -0.18
CA GLU A 94 10.65 4.85 -0.03
C GLU A 94 11.50 6.11 -0.16
N VAL A 95 10.93 7.19 -0.71
CA VAL A 95 11.60 8.49 -0.82
C VAL A 95 11.67 9.13 0.56
N ALA A 96 12.89 9.27 1.09
CA ALA A 96 13.15 9.88 2.39
C ALA A 96 13.40 11.39 2.29
N GLY A 97 13.96 11.86 1.16
CA GLY A 97 14.31 13.25 0.96
C GLY A 97 15.15 13.45 -0.30
N HIS A 98 15.97 14.50 -0.30
CA HIS A 98 16.88 14.83 -1.40
C HIS A 98 18.25 15.22 -0.86
N TRP A 99 19.31 14.69 -1.46
CA TRP A 99 20.67 15.18 -1.26
C TRP A 99 20.88 16.45 -2.09
N LEU A 100 21.51 17.46 -1.48
CA LEU A 100 22.01 18.64 -2.18
C LEU A 100 23.53 18.53 -2.25
N ASN A 101 24.03 18.20 -3.44
CA ASN A 101 25.40 17.83 -3.69
C ASN A 101 26.22 19.03 -4.17
N GLY A 102 27.42 19.19 -3.63
CA GLY A 102 28.35 20.23 -4.07
C GLY A 102 29.04 19.92 -5.41
N PRO A 103 29.93 20.81 -5.88
CA PRO A 103 30.59 20.69 -7.18
C PRO A 103 31.35 19.40 -7.45
N GLY A 104 31.85 18.73 -6.40
CA GLY A 104 32.56 17.46 -6.47
C GLY A 104 31.68 16.21 -6.29
N GLY A 105 30.35 16.34 -6.37
CA GLY A 105 29.39 15.23 -6.19
C GLY A 105 29.19 14.77 -4.74
N GLN A 106 29.81 15.46 -3.78
CA GLN A 106 29.74 15.14 -2.35
C GLN A 106 28.44 15.67 -1.74
N HIS A 107 27.84 14.94 -0.80
CA HIS A 107 26.64 15.37 -0.10
C HIS A 107 26.94 16.55 0.83
N TRP A 108 26.43 17.75 0.54
CA TRP A 108 26.62 18.93 1.40
C TRP A 108 25.44 19.12 2.34
N PHE A 109 24.24 18.88 1.84
CA PHE A 109 23.01 18.98 2.62
C PHE A 109 22.08 17.81 2.34
N PHE A 110 21.16 17.55 3.28
CA PHE A 110 20.02 16.69 3.07
C PHE A 110 18.74 17.47 3.37
N LEU A 111 17.78 17.41 2.46
CA LEU A 111 16.45 17.98 2.58
C LEU A 111 15.42 16.86 2.73
N GLY A 112 14.92 16.67 3.95
CA GLY A 112 13.87 15.69 4.24
C GLY A 112 12.55 16.01 3.54
N THR A 113 11.73 14.99 3.33
CA THR A 113 10.35 15.15 2.81
C THR A 113 9.46 15.99 3.74
N ASP A 114 9.79 16.05 5.03
CA ASP A 114 9.18 16.90 6.06
C ASP A 114 9.66 18.36 6.04
N GLY A 115 10.65 18.69 5.21
CA GLY A 115 11.27 20.01 5.15
C GLY A 115 12.43 20.22 6.11
N ALA A 116 12.87 19.21 6.85
CA ALA A 116 14.05 19.33 7.69
C ALA A 116 15.31 19.44 6.82
N LEU A 117 16.09 20.50 7.02
CA LEU A 117 17.38 20.70 6.35
C LEU A 117 18.51 20.29 7.28
N TRP A 118 19.47 19.53 6.76
CA TRP A 118 20.63 19.05 7.51
C TRP A 118 21.91 19.39 6.76
N PHE A 119 22.89 19.95 7.46
CA PHE A 119 24.24 20.17 6.96
C PHE A 119 25.10 18.94 7.22
N ILE A 120 25.68 18.35 6.18
CA ILE A 120 26.56 17.17 6.29
C ILE A 120 27.97 17.63 6.63
N ARG A 121 28.53 17.12 7.73
CA ARG A 121 29.89 17.47 8.15
C ARG A 121 30.91 17.10 7.07
N PRO A 122 31.93 17.95 6.79
CA PRO A 122 32.90 17.74 5.71
C PRO A 122 33.50 16.33 5.66
N GLU A 123 33.87 15.77 6.82
CA GLU A 123 34.49 14.44 6.94
C GLU A 123 33.55 13.27 6.61
N ALA A 124 32.24 13.50 6.56
CA ALA A 124 31.23 12.47 6.31
C ALA A 124 30.60 12.55 4.92
N ARG A 125 30.87 13.60 4.13
CA ARG A 125 30.15 13.90 2.87
C ARG A 125 30.23 12.80 1.82
N ALA A 126 31.30 12.00 1.82
CA ALA A 126 31.50 10.92 0.86
C ALA A 126 30.70 9.64 1.19
N ASN A 127 30.29 9.45 2.45
CA ASN A 127 29.70 8.19 2.94
C ASN A 127 28.38 8.40 3.69
N ALA A 128 27.78 9.59 3.61
CA ALA A 128 26.54 9.89 4.31
C ALA A 128 25.39 9.04 3.73
N THR A 129 24.60 8.43 4.59
CA THR A 129 23.36 7.73 4.21
C THR A 129 22.20 8.22 5.05
N VAL A 130 20.97 8.05 4.56
CA VAL A 130 19.74 8.51 5.25
C VAL A 130 19.67 7.98 6.69
N ARG A 131 20.07 6.71 6.90
CA ARG A 131 20.04 6.06 8.22
C ARG A 131 21.04 6.63 9.22
N HIS A 132 22.15 7.16 8.75
CA HIS A 132 23.20 7.73 9.60
C HIS A 132 23.14 9.27 9.67
N LEU A 133 22.16 9.90 9.03
CA LEU A 133 22.09 11.35 8.92
C LEU A 133 22.22 12.05 10.27
N ARG A 134 21.51 11.56 11.30
CA ARG A 134 21.53 12.15 12.65
C ARG A 134 22.89 12.08 13.36
N SER A 135 23.77 11.15 12.98
CA SER A 135 25.10 11.02 13.59
C SER A 135 26.18 11.78 12.82
N VAL A 136 25.92 12.16 11.57
CA VAL A 136 26.90 12.78 10.65
C VAL A 136 26.54 14.19 10.18
N ALA A 137 25.37 14.70 10.56
CA ALA A 137 24.85 15.97 10.10
C ALA A 137 24.32 16.83 11.25
N THR A 138 24.33 18.14 11.04
CA THR A 138 23.79 19.15 11.97
C THR A 138 22.48 19.69 11.40
N PRO A 139 21.37 19.69 12.16
CA PRO A 139 20.11 20.27 11.67
C PRO A 139 20.26 21.78 11.50
N LEU A 140 19.69 22.31 10.43
CA LEU A 140 19.61 23.74 10.16
C LEU A 140 18.17 24.21 10.31
N SER A 141 17.98 25.35 10.96
CA SER A 141 16.68 26.01 11.10
C SER A 141 16.67 27.30 10.31
N ARG A 142 15.53 27.61 9.68
CA ARG A 142 15.31 28.90 9.05
C ARG A 142 15.17 29.96 10.15
N ASP A 143 16.00 30.98 10.10
CA ASP A 143 16.05 32.05 11.11
C ASP A 143 15.76 33.44 10.54
N ALA A 144 15.93 33.64 9.22
CA ALA A 144 15.58 34.88 8.54
C ALA A 144 15.17 34.67 7.06
N GLU A 145 14.49 35.68 6.52
CA GLU A 145 14.35 35.85 5.07
C GLU A 145 15.71 36.24 4.47
N ALA A 146 15.94 35.90 3.20
CA ALA A 146 17.17 36.22 2.49
C ALA A 146 16.85 36.73 1.09
N ASP A 147 17.75 37.51 0.53
CA ASP A 147 17.68 37.93 -0.87
C ASP A 147 18.10 36.78 -1.81
N PRO A 148 17.56 36.71 -3.04
CA PRO A 148 17.98 35.72 -4.02
C PRO A 148 19.49 35.82 -4.31
N LEU A 149 20.14 34.67 -4.42
CA LEU A 149 21.58 34.63 -4.69
C LEU A 149 21.86 35.03 -6.14
N GLY A 150 23.01 35.66 -6.38
CA GLY A 150 23.47 36.00 -7.73
C GLY A 150 23.81 34.78 -8.60
N ALA A 151 24.53 35.02 -9.70
CA ALA A 151 25.08 33.93 -10.51
C ALA A 151 26.09 33.11 -9.71
N PRO A 152 26.16 31.77 -9.89
CA PRO A 152 27.10 30.94 -9.16
C PRO A 152 28.54 31.26 -9.56
N THR A 153 29.42 31.45 -8.56
CA THR A 153 30.86 31.59 -8.74
C THR A 153 31.54 30.23 -8.89
N GLN A 154 30.93 29.19 -8.32
CA GLN A 154 31.36 27.80 -8.47
C GLN A 154 30.24 26.97 -9.08
N ARG A 155 30.51 26.41 -10.26
CA ARG A 155 29.67 25.41 -10.91
C ARG A 155 30.39 24.07 -10.82
N GLY A 156 29.70 23.06 -10.32
CA GLY A 156 30.20 21.69 -10.50
C GLY A 156 30.08 21.24 -11.94
N SER A 157 30.94 20.30 -12.33
CA SER A 157 30.55 19.38 -13.39
C SER A 157 29.32 18.65 -12.88
N ALA A 158 28.20 18.74 -13.60
CA ALA A 158 27.01 17.95 -13.29
C ALA A 158 27.48 16.52 -13.04
N THR A 159 27.41 16.08 -11.78
CA THR A 159 27.68 14.69 -11.49
C THR A 159 26.64 13.94 -12.31
N PRO A 160 27.04 13.03 -13.22
CA PRO A 160 26.06 12.26 -13.97
C PRO A 160 25.05 11.70 -12.96
N PRO A 161 23.75 11.71 -13.30
CA PRO A 161 22.74 11.20 -12.37
C PRO A 161 23.21 9.85 -11.86
N PRO A 162 23.08 9.59 -10.54
CA PRO A 162 23.60 8.37 -9.94
C PRO A 162 23.16 7.20 -10.80
N GLU A 163 24.12 6.32 -11.09
CA GLU A 163 23.81 5.13 -11.88
C GLU A 163 22.67 4.40 -11.18
N LYS A 164 21.58 4.14 -11.92
CA LYS A 164 20.42 3.44 -11.38
C LYS A 164 20.90 2.19 -10.64
N SER A 165 20.43 2.04 -9.41
CA SER A 165 20.70 0.86 -8.60
C SER A 165 20.27 -0.41 -9.34
N ALA A 166 20.87 -1.56 -8.99
CA ALA A 166 20.46 -2.85 -9.56
C ALA A 166 18.95 -3.11 -9.38
N TYR A 167 18.40 -2.63 -8.25
CA TYR A 167 16.98 -2.66 -7.94
C TYR A 167 16.12 -1.80 -8.88
N GLU A 168 16.53 -0.57 -9.19
CA GLU A 168 15.80 0.30 -10.12
C GLU A 168 15.85 -0.25 -11.55
N LYS A 169 17.02 -0.72 -11.98
CA LYS A 169 17.18 -1.39 -13.28
C LYS A 169 16.29 -2.63 -13.38
N ALA A 170 16.20 -3.42 -12.31
CA ALA A 170 15.30 -4.56 -12.22
C ALA A 170 13.83 -4.15 -12.30
N GLY A 171 13.43 -3.10 -11.59
CA GLY A 171 12.08 -2.54 -11.64
C GLY A 171 11.69 -2.10 -13.04
N GLU A 172 12.57 -1.37 -13.74
CA GLU A 172 12.35 -0.93 -15.11
C GLU A 172 12.29 -2.11 -16.10
N GLN A 173 13.15 -3.11 -15.92
CA GLN A 173 13.11 -4.33 -16.73
C GLN A 173 11.77 -5.04 -16.59
N LEU A 174 11.27 -5.21 -15.36
CA LEU A 174 9.99 -5.87 -15.10
C LEU A 174 8.79 -5.02 -15.53
N GLU A 175 8.87 -3.70 -15.39
CA GLU A 175 7.82 -2.79 -15.85
C GLU A 175 7.70 -2.82 -17.37
N ALA A 176 8.81 -2.92 -18.11
CA ALA A 176 8.80 -3.07 -19.57
C ALA A 176 8.14 -4.38 -20.04
N LEU A 177 8.04 -5.40 -19.17
CA LEU A 177 7.34 -6.66 -19.42
C LEU A 177 5.88 -6.63 -18.95
N SER A 178 5.45 -5.56 -18.27
CA SER A 178 4.18 -5.53 -17.57
C SER A 178 2.98 -5.43 -18.51
N VAL A 179 1.85 -6.03 -18.11
CA VAL A 179 0.56 -5.87 -18.78
C VAL A 179 0.20 -4.39 -18.87
N ARG A 180 0.42 -3.62 -17.82
CA ARG A 180 0.12 -2.18 -17.79
C ARG A 180 0.95 -1.37 -18.80
N ALA A 181 2.21 -1.70 -19.00
CA ALA A 181 3.07 -1.00 -19.96
C ALA A 181 2.77 -1.41 -21.41
N ARG A 182 2.53 -2.70 -21.66
CA ARG A 182 2.34 -3.25 -23.02
C ARG A 182 0.89 -3.17 -23.50
N LEU A 183 -0.07 -3.24 -22.59
CA LEU A 183 -1.51 -3.30 -22.84
C LEU A 183 -2.23 -2.24 -21.97
N PRO A 184 -2.03 -0.94 -22.24
CA PRO A 184 -2.42 0.15 -21.34
C PRO A 184 -3.94 0.29 -21.11
N LYS A 185 -4.77 -0.44 -21.87
CA LYS A 185 -6.22 -0.52 -21.67
C LYS A 185 -6.61 -1.20 -20.35
N PHE A 186 -5.76 -2.05 -19.79
CA PHE A 186 -6.04 -2.76 -18.54
C PHE A 186 -5.74 -1.87 -17.34
N LEU A 187 -6.55 -1.92 -16.30
CA LEU A 187 -6.40 -1.12 -15.07
C LEU A 187 -5.67 -1.91 -13.96
N PRO A 188 -5.03 -1.23 -12.98
CA PRO A 188 -4.42 -1.90 -11.82
C PRO A 188 -5.37 -2.86 -11.09
N GLU A 189 -6.60 -2.42 -10.82
CA GLU A 189 -7.65 -3.16 -10.11
C GLU A 189 -8.13 -4.41 -10.87
N GLU A 190 -8.00 -4.45 -12.19
CA GLU A 190 -8.41 -5.59 -13.02
C GLU A 190 -7.52 -6.82 -12.85
N SER A 191 -6.36 -6.68 -12.19
CA SER A 191 -5.45 -7.80 -11.85
C SER A 191 -6.06 -8.87 -10.96
N GLY A 192 -7.20 -8.59 -10.30
CA GLY A 192 -7.98 -9.57 -9.53
C GLY A 192 -9.16 -10.17 -10.30
N ASN A 193 -9.54 -9.62 -11.46
CA ASN A 193 -10.71 -10.05 -12.21
C ASN A 193 -10.34 -11.16 -13.20
N LEU A 194 -10.82 -12.39 -12.98
CA LEU A 194 -10.46 -13.55 -13.80
C LEU A 194 -10.85 -13.39 -15.27
N ALA A 195 -11.96 -12.71 -15.59
CA ALA A 195 -12.36 -12.46 -16.97
C ALA A 195 -11.42 -11.44 -17.65
N LYS A 196 -10.94 -10.44 -16.90
CA LYS A 196 -9.96 -9.46 -17.42
C LYS A 196 -8.57 -10.06 -17.55
N ILE A 197 -8.18 -10.95 -16.64
CA ILE A 197 -6.96 -11.74 -16.78
C ILE A 197 -7.05 -12.60 -18.05
N GLU A 198 -8.18 -13.28 -18.29
CA GLU A 198 -8.39 -14.04 -19.52
C GLU A 198 -8.28 -13.16 -20.77
N GLU A 199 -8.92 -11.99 -20.77
CA GLU A 199 -8.81 -11.01 -21.86
C GLU A 199 -7.35 -10.59 -22.10
N ALA A 200 -6.59 -10.33 -21.03
CA ALA A 200 -5.18 -9.98 -21.10
C ALA A 200 -4.36 -11.15 -21.67
N LEU A 201 -4.57 -12.38 -21.19
CA LEU A 201 -3.90 -13.57 -21.71
C LEU A 201 -4.13 -13.77 -23.22
N GLY A 202 -5.31 -13.42 -23.73
CA GLY A 202 -5.59 -13.43 -25.16
C GLY A 202 -4.76 -12.41 -25.97
N ALA A 203 -4.32 -11.33 -25.33
CA ALA A 203 -3.62 -10.21 -25.97
C ALA A 203 -2.09 -10.20 -25.76
N ILE A 204 -1.57 -10.88 -24.73
CA ILE A 204 -0.12 -10.94 -24.49
C ILE A 204 0.63 -11.71 -25.58
N ASP A 205 1.90 -11.39 -25.76
CA ASP A 205 2.87 -12.18 -26.53
C ASP A 205 3.80 -12.99 -25.62
N ALA A 206 4.64 -13.85 -26.21
CA ALA A 206 5.54 -14.75 -25.48
C ALA A 206 6.56 -14.02 -24.59
N SER A 207 6.95 -12.79 -24.94
CA SER A 207 7.95 -12.02 -24.20
C SER A 207 7.41 -11.47 -22.87
N MET A 208 6.09 -11.34 -22.73
CA MET A 208 5.43 -10.87 -21.51
C MET A 208 5.24 -11.97 -20.46
N LEU A 209 5.41 -13.23 -20.85
CA LEU A 209 5.34 -14.36 -19.93
C LEU A 209 6.59 -14.39 -19.05
N VAL A 210 6.39 -14.60 -17.76
CA VAL A 210 7.45 -14.76 -16.77
C VAL A 210 7.16 -15.98 -15.90
N ARG A 211 8.14 -16.40 -15.12
CA ARG A 211 7.96 -17.42 -14.09
C ARG A 211 8.68 -17.03 -12.81
N VAL A 212 8.20 -17.55 -11.69
CA VAL A 212 8.86 -17.42 -10.39
C VAL A 212 10.25 -18.06 -10.44
N SER A 213 11.27 -17.34 -9.97
CA SER A 213 12.62 -17.89 -9.84
C SER A 213 12.83 -18.46 -8.43
N ALA A 214 13.55 -19.58 -8.28
CA ALA A 214 13.86 -20.10 -6.95
C ALA A 214 14.65 -19.08 -6.10
N LYS A 215 15.70 -18.50 -6.69
CA LYS A 215 16.66 -17.64 -5.99
C LYS A 215 16.01 -16.35 -5.50
N GLY A 216 15.35 -15.62 -6.39
CA GLY A 216 14.73 -14.34 -6.04
C GLY A 216 13.46 -14.52 -5.21
N ALA A 217 12.74 -15.64 -5.37
CA ALA A 217 11.56 -15.88 -4.56
C ALA A 217 11.88 -16.18 -3.10
N ALA A 218 12.98 -16.87 -2.82
CA ALA A 218 13.41 -17.12 -1.44
C ALA A 218 13.73 -15.82 -0.69
N ALA A 219 14.28 -14.82 -1.37
CA ALA A 219 14.67 -13.53 -0.79
C ALA A 219 13.53 -12.48 -0.78
N ALA A 220 12.52 -12.64 -1.65
CA ALA A 220 11.42 -11.70 -1.74
C ALA A 220 10.43 -11.84 -0.58
N ARG A 221 9.78 -10.74 -0.24
CA ARG A 221 8.57 -10.70 0.59
C ARG A 221 7.36 -10.95 -0.31
N TRP A 222 6.45 -11.80 0.14
CA TRP A 222 5.29 -12.24 -0.63
C TRP A 222 3.99 -11.96 0.12
N ALA A 223 2.99 -11.48 -0.62
CA ALA A 223 1.62 -11.32 -0.13
C ALA A 223 0.62 -11.92 -1.14
N PRO A 224 0.03 -13.11 -0.85
CA PRO A 224 -1.00 -13.71 -1.70
C PRO A 224 -2.33 -12.98 -1.56
N ALA A 225 -3.18 -13.16 -2.58
CA ALA A 225 -4.53 -12.59 -2.65
C ALA A 225 -4.56 -11.08 -2.35
N SER A 226 -3.48 -10.39 -2.71
CA SER A 226 -3.45 -8.94 -2.67
C SER A 226 -4.30 -8.37 -3.78
N GLU A 227 -4.72 -7.11 -3.67
CA GLU A 227 -5.52 -6.40 -4.66
C GLU A 227 -5.21 -4.91 -4.66
N TYR A 228 -5.58 -4.22 -5.75
CA TYR A 228 -5.56 -2.76 -5.81
C TYR A 228 -6.99 -2.25 -5.80
N ILE A 229 -7.30 -1.35 -4.86
CA ILE A 229 -8.59 -0.67 -4.75
C ILE A 229 -8.32 0.82 -4.79
N GLY A 230 -8.62 1.45 -5.94
CA GLY A 230 -8.15 2.81 -6.21
C GLY A 230 -6.61 2.85 -6.15
N ASN A 231 -6.06 3.69 -5.28
CA ASN A 231 -4.60 3.85 -5.12
C ASN A 231 -4.01 3.01 -3.97
N VAL A 232 -4.81 2.16 -3.32
CA VAL A 232 -4.36 1.40 -2.14
C VAL A 232 -4.26 -0.07 -2.48
N GLN A 233 -3.12 -0.66 -2.11
CA GLN A 233 -2.94 -2.09 -2.15
C GLN A 233 -3.48 -2.72 -0.86
N GLN A 234 -4.38 -3.69 -0.98
CA GLN A 234 -4.85 -4.52 0.13
C GLN A 234 -4.33 -5.96 -0.04
N GLY A 235 -4.35 -6.74 1.03
CA GLY A 235 -4.01 -8.16 0.99
C GLY A 235 -4.49 -8.85 2.25
N LEU A 236 -4.30 -10.18 2.29
CA LEU A 236 -4.70 -10.98 3.45
C LEU A 236 -4.16 -10.37 4.74
N GLY A 237 -5.01 -10.33 5.77
CA GLY A 237 -4.64 -9.83 7.10
C GLY A 237 -3.26 -10.34 7.54
N GLY A 238 -2.43 -9.42 8.02
CA GLY A 238 -0.99 -9.60 8.21
C GLY A 238 -0.53 -10.85 8.96
N ARG A 239 0.77 -11.15 8.79
CA ARG A 239 1.50 -12.24 9.44
C ARG A 239 1.46 -12.09 10.97
N ILE A 240 1.13 -13.17 11.69
CA ILE A 240 1.07 -13.19 13.16
C ILE A 240 2.49 -13.24 13.71
N ASP A 241 3.11 -12.07 13.81
CA ASP A 241 4.36 -11.90 14.54
C ASP A 241 4.10 -11.09 15.84
N GLY A 242 2.88 -10.54 16.02
CA GLY A 242 2.62 -9.48 16.99
C GLY A 242 1.75 -9.81 18.21
N TYR A 243 0.88 -10.83 18.17
CA TYR A 243 0.02 -11.12 19.32
C TYR A 243 -0.28 -12.61 19.43
N ALA A 244 0.21 -13.24 20.51
CA ALA A 244 -0.29 -14.53 20.94
C ALA A 244 -1.77 -14.37 21.32
N SER A 245 -2.69 -14.86 20.50
CA SER A 245 -4.02 -15.16 21.00
C SER A 245 -3.92 -16.51 21.71
N ASP A 246 -4.26 -16.58 22.98
CA ASP A 246 -4.30 -17.81 23.79
C ASP A 246 -5.36 -18.82 23.30
N ASP A 247 -6.03 -18.56 22.18
CA ASP A 247 -7.05 -19.43 21.61
C ASP A 247 -6.44 -20.78 21.18
N PRO A 248 -6.77 -21.88 21.89
CA PRO A 248 -6.36 -23.20 21.47
C PRO A 248 -7.04 -23.54 20.14
N TRP A 249 -6.37 -24.35 19.33
CA TRP A 249 -6.85 -24.81 18.03
C TRP A 249 -8.31 -25.29 18.09
N ASP A 250 -9.20 -24.56 17.40
CA ASP A 250 -10.61 -24.94 17.27
C ASP A 250 -10.73 -26.09 16.25
N LYS A 251 -10.85 -27.32 16.77
CA LYS A 251 -11.06 -28.54 15.98
C LYS A 251 -12.39 -28.56 15.20
N ALA A 252 -13.32 -27.65 15.49
CA ALA A 252 -14.63 -27.60 14.83
C ALA A 252 -14.58 -26.85 13.48
N GLY A 253 -13.67 -25.88 13.32
CA GLY A 253 -13.44 -25.17 12.06
C GLY A 253 -12.66 -26.02 11.04
N LYS A 254 -13.32 -27.04 10.47
CA LYS A 254 -12.69 -27.97 9.52
C LYS A 254 -12.73 -27.48 8.07
N GLY A 255 -13.61 -26.54 7.74
CA GLY A 255 -13.88 -26.12 6.36
C GLY A 255 -12.69 -25.41 5.73
N LEU A 256 -12.14 -24.41 6.41
CA LEU A 256 -10.99 -23.64 5.90
C LEU A 256 -9.65 -24.36 6.06
N ALA A 257 -9.57 -25.35 6.95
CA ALA A 257 -8.33 -26.10 7.18
C ALA A 257 -7.84 -26.80 5.89
N LYS A 258 -8.77 -27.27 5.04
CA LYS A 258 -8.44 -27.86 3.72
C LYS A 258 -7.79 -26.87 2.74
N HIS A 259 -7.91 -25.57 3.01
CA HIS A 259 -7.34 -24.48 2.24
C HIS A 259 -6.18 -23.79 2.96
N GLY A 260 -5.67 -24.37 4.05
CA GLY A 260 -4.53 -23.83 4.80
C GLY A 260 -4.88 -22.70 5.77
N GLY A 261 -6.16 -22.51 6.09
CA GLY A 261 -6.63 -21.41 6.94
C GLY A 261 -7.51 -21.85 8.10
N GLN A 262 -7.81 -20.89 8.98
CA GLN A 262 -8.77 -21.01 10.08
C GLN A 262 -9.39 -19.64 10.35
N LEU A 263 -10.65 -19.58 10.76
CA LEU A 263 -11.24 -18.33 11.26
C LEU A 263 -10.81 -18.10 12.70
N ARG A 264 -10.27 -16.91 12.99
CA ARG A 264 -10.08 -16.43 14.36
C ARG A 264 -10.65 -15.04 14.52
N ALA A 265 -11.13 -14.75 15.72
CA ALA A 265 -11.48 -13.41 16.15
C ALA A 265 -10.66 -13.12 17.41
N ARG A 266 -10.23 -11.87 17.57
CA ARG A 266 -9.84 -11.39 18.88
C ARG A 266 -11.12 -11.07 19.63
N VAL A 267 -11.38 -11.85 20.68
CA VAL A 267 -12.54 -11.65 21.54
C VAL A 267 -12.05 -10.96 22.83
N ALA A 268 -11.68 -9.68 22.74
CA ALA A 268 -11.14 -8.90 23.86
C ALA A 268 -12.21 -8.01 24.52
N PHE A 269 -12.06 -7.76 25.82
CA PHE A 269 -12.93 -6.85 26.58
C PHE A 269 -12.83 -5.42 26.02
N GLY A 270 -13.98 -4.82 25.70
CA GLY A 270 -14.09 -3.45 25.17
C GLY A 270 -14.14 -3.35 23.65
N GLU A 271 -13.46 -4.24 22.92
CA GLU A 271 -13.36 -4.19 21.45
C GLU A 271 -13.42 -5.61 20.85
N PRO A 272 -14.61 -6.16 20.58
CA PRO A 272 -14.69 -7.39 19.80
C PRO A 272 -14.19 -7.10 18.39
N SER A 273 -13.24 -7.89 17.89
CA SER A 273 -12.79 -7.75 16.50
C SER A 273 -13.75 -8.49 15.55
N ARG A 274 -13.77 -8.04 14.29
CA ARG A 274 -14.30 -8.87 13.18
C ARG A 274 -13.55 -10.20 13.09
N LEU A 275 -14.18 -11.22 12.50
CA LEU A 275 -13.48 -12.48 12.19
C LEU A 275 -12.50 -12.24 11.05
N ARG A 276 -11.30 -12.80 11.18
CA ARG A 276 -10.30 -12.82 10.12
C ARG A 276 -9.92 -14.26 9.81
N THR A 277 -9.66 -14.53 8.54
CA THR A 277 -9.03 -15.79 8.16
C THR A 277 -7.55 -15.68 8.49
N HIS A 278 -7.09 -16.53 9.39
CA HIS A 278 -5.69 -16.68 9.72
C HIS A 278 -5.09 -17.86 8.98
N LEU A 279 -3.86 -17.66 8.54
CA LEU A 279 -3.05 -18.72 7.97
C LEU A 279 -2.64 -19.72 9.04
N LEU A 280 -2.66 -21.01 8.69
CA LEU A 280 -2.02 -22.03 9.52
C LEU A 280 -0.50 -21.90 9.44
N THR A 281 0.21 -22.24 10.52
CA THR A 281 1.68 -22.22 10.52
C THR A 281 2.22 -23.07 9.37
N GLY A 282 3.16 -22.51 8.59
CA GLY A 282 3.69 -23.16 7.37
C GLY A 282 2.84 -22.91 6.11
N TRP A 283 1.78 -22.11 6.20
CA TRP A 283 0.93 -21.72 5.07
C TRP A 283 0.87 -20.19 4.86
N PRO A 284 0.70 -19.72 3.60
CA PRO A 284 1.05 -20.47 2.42
C PRO A 284 2.59 -20.60 2.32
N PRO A 285 3.13 -21.68 1.72
CA PRO A 285 4.52 -21.67 1.31
C PRO A 285 4.77 -20.49 0.33
N PRO A 286 6.03 -20.08 0.10
CA PRO A 286 6.35 -19.23 -1.03
C PRO A 286 5.77 -19.82 -2.32
N LEU A 287 5.42 -18.97 -3.28
CA LEU A 287 4.94 -19.43 -4.57
C LEU A 287 5.99 -20.37 -5.18
N ALA A 288 5.55 -21.53 -5.68
CA ALA A 288 6.46 -22.57 -6.14
C ALA A 288 7.37 -22.05 -7.26
N GLU A 289 8.64 -22.48 -7.26
CA GLU A 289 9.56 -22.20 -8.36
C GLU A 289 8.93 -22.62 -9.70
N GLY A 290 9.14 -21.82 -10.73
CA GLY A 290 8.64 -22.11 -12.07
C GLY A 290 7.16 -21.82 -12.25
N THR A 291 6.45 -21.30 -11.23
CA THR A 291 5.06 -20.88 -11.39
C THR A 291 4.96 -19.82 -12.49
N PRO A 292 4.26 -20.11 -13.59
CA PRO A 292 4.18 -19.21 -14.71
C PRO A 292 3.13 -18.12 -14.46
N GLY A 293 3.35 -16.95 -15.05
CA GLY A 293 2.42 -15.83 -14.97
C GLY A 293 2.83 -14.65 -15.82
N VAL A 294 2.27 -13.51 -15.47
CA VAL A 294 2.60 -12.20 -16.06
C VAL A 294 2.88 -11.21 -14.94
N VAL A 295 3.75 -10.24 -15.23
CA VAL A 295 3.83 -9.02 -14.42
C VAL A 295 2.63 -8.16 -14.81
N TRP A 296 1.71 -7.89 -13.89
CA TRP A 296 0.63 -6.96 -14.16
C TRP A 296 1.13 -5.52 -14.17
N MET A 297 1.92 -5.16 -13.15
CA MET A 297 2.53 -3.84 -12.97
C MET A 297 3.67 -3.90 -11.94
N VAL A 298 4.54 -2.90 -11.97
CA VAL A 298 5.53 -2.60 -10.92
C VAL A 298 5.12 -1.32 -10.21
N SER A 299 5.10 -1.34 -8.87
CA SER A 299 4.80 -0.15 -8.05
C SER A 299 5.56 -0.19 -6.74
N GLY A 300 6.22 0.92 -6.42
CA GLY A 300 6.90 1.10 -5.13
C GLY A 300 7.89 -0.01 -4.80
N GLY A 301 8.60 -0.55 -5.80
CA GLY A 301 9.54 -1.65 -5.56
C GLY A 301 8.98 -3.05 -5.51
N THR A 302 7.69 -3.19 -5.82
CA THR A 302 6.99 -4.45 -5.78
C THR A 302 6.41 -4.77 -7.15
N VAL A 303 6.32 -6.05 -7.43
CA VAL A 303 5.75 -6.63 -8.64
C VAL A 303 4.38 -7.15 -8.27
N VAL A 304 3.33 -6.69 -8.96
CA VAL A 304 2.03 -7.37 -8.95
C VAL A 304 2.14 -8.50 -9.98
N PHE A 305 2.35 -9.71 -9.50
CA PHE A 305 2.44 -10.91 -10.33
C PHE A 305 1.09 -11.63 -10.35
N VAL A 306 0.64 -11.99 -11.54
CA VAL A 306 -0.58 -12.78 -11.75
C VAL A 306 -0.19 -14.12 -12.37
N SER A 307 -0.37 -15.21 -11.63
CA SER A 307 -0.14 -16.55 -12.14
C SER A 307 -1.12 -16.88 -13.26
N LEU A 308 -0.77 -17.82 -14.13
CA LEU A 308 -1.61 -18.20 -15.28
C LEU A 308 -2.93 -18.90 -14.90
N ASP A 309 -3.12 -19.26 -13.63
CA ASP A 309 -4.41 -19.68 -13.08
C ASP A 309 -5.25 -18.51 -12.53
N GLY A 310 -4.76 -17.27 -12.60
CA GLY A 310 -5.40 -16.07 -12.08
C GLY A 310 -5.21 -15.79 -10.59
N GLY A 311 -4.28 -16.49 -9.92
CA GLY A 311 -3.78 -16.12 -8.62
C GLY A 311 -3.01 -14.80 -8.67
N ARG A 312 -3.22 -13.93 -7.69
CA ARG A 312 -2.56 -12.61 -7.64
C ARG A 312 -1.66 -12.52 -6.41
N TYR A 313 -0.46 -12.01 -6.63
CA TYR A 313 0.59 -11.92 -5.63
C TYR A 313 1.28 -10.56 -5.74
N VAL A 314 1.70 -10.05 -4.59
CA VAL A 314 2.67 -8.95 -4.54
C VAL A 314 3.99 -9.50 -4.08
N ILE A 315 5.04 -9.18 -4.83
CA ILE A 315 6.38 -9.71 -4.65
C ILE A 315 7.35 -8.54 -4.59
N SER A 316 8.11 -8.41 -3.50
CA SER A 316 9.14 -7.37 -3.44
C SER A 316 10.30 -7.68 -4.39
N ILE A 317 10.80 -6.67 -5.10
CA ILE A 317 12.10 -6.74 -5.74
C ILE A 317 13.16 -6.64 -4.62
N PRO A 318 14.09 -7.60 -4.50
CA PRO A 318 15.11 -7.52 -3.47
C PRO A 318 16.07 -6.35 -3.71
N ASN A 319 16.61 -5.74 -2.64
CA ASN A 319 17.52 -4.60 -2.77
C ASN A 319 18.85 -4.99 -3.44
N ASP A 320 19.35 -6.20 -3.16
CA ASP A 320 20.55 -6.75 -3.79
C ASP A 320 20.17 -7.81 -4.84
N VAL A 321 19.67 -7.34 -5.98
CA VAL A 321 19.28 -8.21 -7.10
C VAL A 321 20.46 -9.02 -7.64
N ALA A 322 21.70 -8.51 -7.53
CA ALA A 322 22.88 -9.22 -8.02
C ALA A 322 23.15 -10.47 -7.19
N GLU A 323 23.10 -10.35 -5.86
CA GLU A 323 23.29 -11.48 -4.96
C GLU A 323 22.04 -12.37 -4.87
N GLN A 324 20.84 -11.79 -4.83
CA GLN A 324 19.59 -12.50 -4.49
C GLN A 324 18.77 -12.92 -5.72
N GLY A 325 19.03 -12.34 -6.89
CA GLY A 325 18.30 -12.61 -8.13
C GLY A 325 16.93 -11.92 -8.20
N LEU A 326 16.35 -11.89 -9.41
CA LEU A 326 15.01 -11.37 -9.63
C LEU A 326 13.94 -12.32 -9.12
N PRO A 327 12.85 -11.84 -8.49
CA PRO A 327 11.77 -12.70 -8.00
C PRO A 327 11.04 -13.44 -9.13
N VAL A 328 10.98 -12.84 -10.30
CA VAL A 328 10.42 -13.42 -11.53
C VAL A 328 11.41 -13.23 -12.67
N ILE A 329 11.48 -14.20 -13.57
CA ILE A 329 12.38 -14.21 -14.73
C ILE A 329 11.60 -14.43 -16.03
N PRO A 330 12.10 -13.94 -17.19
CA PRO A 330 11.42 -14.10 -18.47
C PRO A 330 11.16 -15.56 -18.89
N GLY A 331 10.03 -15.76 -19.56
CA GLY A 331 9.52 -17.02 -20.07
C GLY A 331 8.69 -17.80 -19.05
N ALA A 332 7.62 -18.43 -19.51
CA ALA A 332 6.79 -19.30 -18.66
C ALA A 332 7.42 -20.68 -18.36
N GLY A 333 8.48 -21.07 -19.07
CA GLY A 333 9.08 -22.41 -18.95
C GLY A 333 8.20 -23.51 -19.56
N ALA A 334 8.70 -24.74 -19.53
CA ALA A 334 8.04 -25.86 -20.18
C ALA A 334 6.73 -26.22 -19.47
N LEU A 335 5.66 -26.47 -20.24
CA LEU A 335 4.34 -26.81 -19.70
C LEU A 335 4.39 -27.99 -18.73
N ALA A 336 5.24 -28.98 -19.00
CA ALA A 336 5.42 -30.16 -18.15
C ALA A 336 6.11 -29.85 -16.81
N GLN A 337 6.79 -28.70 -16.69
CA GLN A 337 7.47 -28.24 -15.48
C GLN A 337 6.63 -27.26 -14.67
N TRP A 338 5.45 -26.88 -15.16
CA TRP A 338 4.58 -25.97 -14.42
C TRP A 338 4.10 -26.62 -13.12
N PRO A 339 4.22 -25.93 -11.97
CA PRO A 339 3.65 -26.39 -10.72
C PRO A 339 2.13 -26.58 -10.81
N ALA A 340 1.57 -27.29 -9.84
CA ALA A 340 0.12 -27.45 -9.73
C ALA A 340 -0.58 -26.07 -9.69
N PRO A 341 -1.72 -25.90 -10.39
CA PRO A 341 -2.47 -24.66 -10.35
C PRO A 341 -3.18 -24.48 -9.01
N VAL A 342 -3.74 -23.28 -8.84
CA VAL A 342 -4.46 -22.79 -7.68
C VAL A 342 -3.62 -22.84 -6.42
N GLN A 343 -2.37 -22.37 -6.54
CA GLN A 343 -1.58 -22.05 -5.36
C GLN A 343 -2.28 -20.93 -4.60
N HIS A 344 -2.39 -21.09 -3.28
CA HIS A 344 -2.90 -20.08 -2.34
C HIS A 344 -4.32 -19.59 -2.70
N ALA A 345 -5.32 -20.42 -2.42
CA ALA A 345 -6.73 -20.12 -2.68
C ALA A 345 -7.42 -19.37 -1.53
N LEU A 346 -6.78 -19.31 -0.36
CA LEU A 346 -7.38 -18.78 0.86
C LEU A 346 -7.67 -17.29 0.75
N VAL A 347 -8.83 -16.89 1.26
CA VAL A 347 -9.27 -15.50 1.35
C VAL A 347 -9.90 -15.22 2.72
N ASP A 348 -9.96 -13.94 3.09
CA ASP A 348 -10.77 -13.43 4.20
C ASP A 348 -11.92 -12.54 3.70
N VAL A 349 -12.74 -12.06 4.64
CA VAL A 349 -13.87 -11.17 4.36
C VAL A 349 -13.41 -9.90 3.65
N ASP A 350 -12.31 -9.31 4.10
CA ASP A 350 -11.77 -8.07 3.55
C ASP A 350 -11.30 -8.26 2.11
N SER A 351 -10.66 -9.39 1.80
CA SER A 351 -10.27 -9.78 0.43
C SER A 351 -11.48 -9.92 -0.50
N ILE A 352 -12.57 -10.54 -0.01
CA ILE A 352 -13.79 -10.70 -0.83
C ILE A 352 -14.48 -9.35 -1.05
N ARG A 353 -14.55 -8.51 0.00
CA ARG A 353 -15.08 -7.14 -0.10
C ARG A 353 -14.28 -6.32 -1.10
N GLY A 354 -12.96 -6.42 -1.07
CA GLY A 354 -12.13 -5.72 -2.01
C GLY A 354 -12.27 -6.26 -3.43
N PHE A 355 -12.38 -7.58 -3.63
CA PHE A 355 -12.66 -8.13 -4.94
C PHE A 355 -13.99 -7.63 -5.48
N ALA A 356 -15.01 -7.52 -4.63
CA ALA A 356 -16.30 -6.94 -5.03
C ALA A 356 -16.16 -5.46 -5.40
N LYS A 357 -15.40 -4.68 -4.61
CA LYS A 357 -15.17 -3.25 -4.86
C LYS A 357 -14.34 -2.99 -6.12
N GLY A 358 -13.38 -3.87 -6.43
CA GLY A 358 -12.59 -3.85 -7.66
C GLY A 358 -13.30 -4.49 -8.86
N ASN A 359 -14.60 -4.82 -8.75
CA ASN A 359 -15.37 -5.51 -9.78
C ASN A 359 -14.76 -6.85 -10.25
N ALA A 360 -13.93 -7.49 -9.43
CA ALA A 360 -13.35 -8.80 -9.68
C ALA A 360 -14.31 -9.95 -9.41
N VAL A 361 -15.35 -9.71 -8.61
CA VAL A 361 -16.51 -10.57 -8.39
C VAL A 361 -17.79 -9.72 -8.35
N PRO A 362 -18.99 -10.29 -8.52
CA PRO A 362 -20.23 -9.53 -8.41
C PRO A 362 -20.35 -8.81 -7.07
N ALA A 363 -20.80 -7.56 -7.06
CA ALA A 363 -20.94 -6.75 -5.84
C ALA A 363 -21.78 -7.44 -4.75
N GLN A 364 -22.77 -8.24 -5.15
CA GLN A 364 -23.60 -9.00 -4.22
C GLN A 364 -22.80 -9.98 -3.36
N VAL A 365 -21.74 -10.60 -3.91
CA VAL A 365 -20.88 -11.52 -3.15
C VAL A 365 -20.18 -10.80 -2.00
N GLY A 366 -19.75 -9.55 -2.21
CA GLY A 366 -19.19 -8.70 -1.16
C GLY A 366 -20.21 -8.35 -0.07
N LYS A 367 -21.46 -8.06 -0.46
CA LYS A 367 -22.56 -7.78 0.49
C LYS A 367 -22.94 -9.03 1.30
N ASP A 368 -22.99 -10.19 0.66
CA ASP A 368 -23.37 -11.44 1.30
C ASP A 368 -22.35 -11.84 2.37
N ILE A 369 -21.04 -11.75 2.06
CA ILE A 369 -20.00 -12.06 3.05
C ILE A 369 -19.95 -11.01 4.17
N GLU A 370 -20.19 -9.74 3.85
CA GLU A 370 -20.28 -8.68 4.85
C GLU A 370 -21.43 -8.91 5.83
N ALA A 371 -22.60 -9.33 5.33
CA ALA A 371 -23.74 -9.67 6.18
C ALA A 371 -23.44 -10.86 7.12
N LEU A 372 -22.68 -11.86 6.65
CA LEU A 372 -22.24 -12.97 7.49
C LEU A 372 -21.27 -12.53 8.59
N ASP A 373 -20.31 -11.66 8.27
CA ASP A 373 -19.38 -11.09 9.25
C ASP A 373 -20.08 -10.14 10.24
N ASP A 374 -21.05 -9.34 9.77
CA ASP A 374 -21.91 -8.50 10.61
C ASP A 374 -22.75 -9.33 11.59
N ALA A 375 -23.33 -10.44 11.14
CA ALA A 375 -24.12 -11.33 12.00
C ALA A 375 -23.27 -11.91 13.14
N TRP A 376 -22.04 -12.35 12.84
CA TRP A 376 -21.08 -12.76 13.87
C TRP A 376 -20.76 -11.60 14.83
N PHE A 377 -20.38 -10.44 14.29
CA PHE A 377 -19.97 -9.29 15.08
C PHE A 377 -21.09 -8.80 16.01
N GLN A 378 -22.33 -8.78 15.53
CA GLN A 378 -23.50 -8.42 16.34
C GLN A 378 -23.77 -9.45 17.44
N CYS A 379 -23.63 -10.75 17.14
CA CYS A 379 -23.78 -11.80 18.15
C CYS A 379 -22.75 -11.64 19.27
N VAL A 380 -21.47 -11.47 18.92
CA VAL A 380 -20.39 -11.30 19.90
C VAL A 380 -20.59 -10.02 20.72
N ASN A 381 -20.94 -8.90 20.09
CA ASN A 381 -21.24 -7.67 20.82
C ASN A 381 -22.38 -7.84 21.82
N LYS A 382 -23.42 -8.58 21.45
CA LYS A 382 -24.53 -8.89 22.36
C LYS A 382 -24.05 -9.72 23.55
N ALA A 383 -23.23 -10.76 23.32
CA ALA A 383 -22.66 -11.58 24.38
C ALA A 383 -21.77 -10.76 25.33
N TRP A 384 -20.98 -9.82 24.81
CA TRP A 384 -20.15 -8.92 25.64
C TRP A 384 -20.91 -7.80 26.33
N GLY A 385 -22.09 -7.42 25.84
CA GLY A 385 -22.90 -6.38 26.47
C GLY A 385 -23.26 -6.69 27.92
N GLU A 386 -23.40 -7.97 28.26
CA GLU A 386 -23.57 -8.43 29.64
C GLU A 386 -22.27 -8.27 30.46
N GLY A 387 -21.12 -8.60 29.88
CA GLY A 387 -19.82 -8.45 30.53
C GLY A 387 -19.40 -7.01 30.79
N ARG A 388 -19.75 -6.08 29.88
CA ARG A 388 -19.55 -4.64 30.11
C ARG A 388 -20.34 -4.16 31.32
N LYS A 389 -21.63 -4.52 31.42
CA LYS A 389 -22.48 -4.19 32.56
C LYS A 389 -21.97 -4.82 33.87
N GLU A 390 -21.41 -6.03 33.81
CA GLU A 390 -20.77 -6.66 34.97
C GLU A 390 -19.50 -5.91 35.39
N GLY A 391 -18.66 -5.51 34.44
CA GLY A 391 -17.46 -4.70 34.67
C GLY A 391 -17.80 -3.36 35.31
N GLU A 392 -18.75 -2.62 34.74
CA GLU A 392 -19.26 -1.35 35.28
C GLU A 392 -19.74 -1.49 36.74
N LYS A 393 -20.46 -2.57 37.06
CA LYS A 393 -20.92 -2.86 38.44
C LYS A 393 -19.75 -3.14 39.39
N ILE A 394 -18.73 -3.87 38.95
CA ILE A 394 -17.54 -4.15 39.76
C ILE A 394 -16.74 -2.88 40.00
N GLU A 395 -16.55 -2.06 38.97
CA GLU A 395 -15.85 -0.77 39.07
C GLU A 395 -16.57 0.19 40.03
N ALA A 396 -17.90 0.27 39.94
CA ALA A 396 -18.73 1.10 40.82
C ALA A 396 -18.86 0.57 42.26
N SER A 397 -18.41 -0.66 42.55
CA SER A 397 -18.54 -1.25 43.90
C SER A 397 -17.61 -0.55 44.92
N PRO A 398 -17.94 -0.58 46.22
CA PRO A 398 -17.07 -0.01 47.27
C PRO A 398 -15.89 -0.91 47.65
N GLU A 399 -15.62 -1.98 46.90
CA GLU A 399 -14.56 -2.96 47.21
C GLU A 399 -13.13 -2.39 47.03
N SER A 400 -12.15 -3.01 47.67
CA SER A 400 -10.74 -2.66 47.45
C SER A 400 -10.30 -2.93 46.01
N TYR A 401 -9.32 -2.17 45.54
CA TYR A 401 -8.78 -2.28 44.19
C TYR A 401 -8.34 -3.72 43.85
N ASP A 402 -7.65 -4.41 44.75
CA ASP A 402 -7.19 -5.78 44.52
C ASP A 402 -8.34 -6.78 44.34
N ARG A 403 -9.44 -6.60 45.08
CA ARG A 403 -10.65 -7.43 44.91
C ARG A 403 -11.35 -7.13 43.58
N LYS A 404 -11.43 -5.85 43.19
CA LYS A 404 -11.97 -5.45 41.88
C LYS A 404 -11.13 -6.04 40.74
N ARG A 405 -9.80 -5.94 40.83
CA ARG A 405 -8.87 -6.45 39.82
C ARG A 405 -9.05 -7.95 39.57
N GLY A 406 -9.19 -8.76 40.62
CA GLY A 406 -9.43 -10.20 40.50
C GLY A 406 -10.77 -10.54 39.84
N LYS A 407 -11.81 -9.73 40.06
CA LYS A 407 -13.11 -9.91 39.41
C LYS A 407 -13.12 -9.42 37.96
N LEU A 408 -12.49 -8.28 37.69
CA LEU A 408 -12.34 -7.73 36.34
C LEU A 408 -11.50 -8.64 35.44
N SER A 409 -10.48 -9.32 35.96
CA SER A 409 -9.69 -10.28 35.17
C SER A 409 -10.44 -11.58 34.84
N ALA A 410 -11.51 -11.91 35.58
CA ALA A 410 -12.33 -13.09 35.32
C ALA A 410 -13.42 -12.84 34.24
N ILE A 411 -13.85 -11.59 34.06
CA ILE A 411 -14.86 -11.21 33.06
C ILE A 411 -14.44 -11.63 31.65
N PRO A 412 -13.22 -11.34 31.15
CA PRO A 412 -12.84 -11.68 29.80
C PRO A 412 -13.05 -13.16 29.47
N LYS A 413 -12.50 -14.06 30.29
CA LYS A 413 -12.58 -15.51 30.09
C LYS A 413 -14.03 -16.03 30.10
N LYS A 414 -14.86 -15.50 31.01
CA LYS A 414 -16.28 -15.88 31.14
C LYS A 414 -17.06 -15.51 29.88
N TYR A 415 -16.91 -14.28 29.41
CA TYR A 415 -17.70 -13.78 28.28
C TYR A 415 -17.12 -14.18 26.92
N GLU A 416 -15.82 -14.45 26.83
CA GLU A 416 -15.20 -15.11 25.69
C GLU A 416 -15.77 -16.52 25.49
N THR A 417 -15.76 -17.34 26.55
CA THR A 417 -16.35 -18.71 26.49
C THR A 417 -17.84 -18.66 26.11
N LYS A 418 -18.59 -17.69 26.66
CA LYS A 418 -20.00 -17.49 26.33
C LYS A 418 -20.18 -17.08 24.87
N ALA A 419 -19.41 -16.11 24.38
CA ALA A 419 -19.47 -15.66 22.99
C ALA A 419 -19.11 -16.79 22.01
N GLN A 420 -18.06 -17.58 22.30
CA GLN A 420 -17.68 -18.74 21.48
C GLN A 420 -18.83 -19.75 21.37
N LYS A 421 -19.53 -20.02 22.48
CA LYS A 421 -20.67 -20.95 22.51
C LYS A 421 -21.91 -20.37 21.81
N ASP A 422 -22.33 -19.18 22.21
CA ASP A 422 -23.59 -18.57 21.78
C ASP A 422 -23.55 -18.13 20.30
N CYS A 423 -22.36 -17.82 19.78
CA CYS A 423 -22.17 -17.33 18.42
C CYS A 423 -21.61 -18.39 17.45
N ALA A 424 -21.49 -19.65 17.88
CA ALA A 424 -20.96 -20.75 17.08
C ALA A 424 -21.65 -20.90 15.72
N GLU A 425 -22.97 -20.78 15.66
CA GLU A 425 -23.74 -20.87 14.41
C GLU A 425 -23.38 -19.75 13.42
N THR A 426 -23.26 -18.50 13.91
CA THR A 426 -22.88 -17.37 13.05
C THR A 426 -21.44 -17.48 12.55
N LYS A 427 -20.52 -18.01 13.37
CA LYS A 427 -19.15 -18.34 12.95
C LYS A 427 -19.15 -19.40 11.85
N GLN A 428 -19.91 -20.47 12.04
CA GLN A 428 -20.02 -21.56 11.07
C GLN A 428 -20.57 -21.07 9.72
N LYS A 429 -21.65 -20.27 9.73
CA LYS A 429 -22.20 -19.68 8.51
C LYS A 429 -21.20 -18.79 7.77
N LEU A 430 -20.39 -18.01 8.49
CA LEU A 430 -19.30 -17.26 7.87
C LEU A 430 -18.25 -18.18 7.26
N GLU A 431 -17.85 -19.24 7.97
CA GLU A 431 -16.89 -20.23 7.44
C GLU A 431 -17.40 -20.89 6.16
N GLU A 432 -18.67 -21.32 6.16
CA GLU A 432 -19.33 -21.91 4.99
C GLU A 432 -19.36 -20.94 3.80
N GLY A 433 -19.65 -19.66 4.05
CA GLY A 433 -19.61 -18.61 3.04
C GLY A 433 -18.21 -18.40 2.43
N LEU A 434 -17.18 -18.36 3.28
CA LEU A 434 -15.78 -18.28 2.83
C LEU A 434 -15.38 -19.52 2.01
N VAL A 435 -15.71 -20.72 2.47
CA VAL A 435 -15.41 -21.97 1.77
C VAL A 435 -16.12 -22.01 0.41
N ALA A 436 -17.41 -21.67 0.35
CA ALA A 436 -18.16 -21.63 -0.89
C ALA A 436 -17.54 -20.66 -1.90
N PHE A 437 -17.10 -19.48 -1.44
CA PHE A 437 -16.37 -18.54 -2.28
C PHE A 437 -15.05 -19.12 -2.80
N ILE A 438 -14.23 -19.70 -1.91
CA ILE A 438 -12.93 -20.29 -2.26
C ILE A 438 -13.11 -21.39 -3.30
N GLU A 439 -14.08 -22.27 -3.13
CA GLU A 439 -14.37 -23.36 -4.07
C GLU A 439 -14.83 -22.85 -5.43
N ALA A 440 -15.78 -21.91 -5.46
CA ALA A 440 -16.26 -21.30 -6.70
C ALA A 440 -15.11 -20.61 -7.46
N ARG A 441 -14.27 -19.85 -6.75
CA ARG A 441 -13.11 -19.17 -7.35
C ARG A 441 -12.02 -20.15 -7.78
N THR A 442 -11.79 -21.23 -7.03
CA THR A 442 -10.86 -22.31 -7.38
C THR A 442 -11.26 -22.97 -8.69
N LYS A 443 -12.55 -23.28 -8.87
CA LYS A 443 -13.08 -23.83 -10.13
C LYS A 443 -12.85 -22.86 -11.31
N ALA A 444 -13.11 -21.57 -11.12
CA ALA A 444 -12.86 -20.56 -12.16
C ALA A 444 -11.37 -20.43 -12.51
N ARG A 445 -10.49 -20.45 -11.50
CA ARG A 445 -9.02 -20.43 -11.68
C ARG A 445 -8.50 -21.66 -12.43
N LEU A 446 -9.01 -22.85 -12.14
CA LEU A 446 -8.68 -24.07 -12.89
C LEU A 446 -9.09 -23.95 -14.36
N SER A 447 -10.28 -23.41 -14.65
CA SER A 447 -10.70 -23.17 -16.03
C SER A 447 -9.80 -22.16 -16.75
N LEU A 448 -9.37 -21.10 -16.07
CA LEU A 448 -8.45 -20.11 -16.62
C LEU A 448 -7.07 -20.73 -16.91
N HIS A 449 -6.57 -21.58 -16.02
CA HIS A 449 -5.29 -22.27 -16.18
C HIS A 449 -5.24 -23.11 -17.47
N GLU A 450 -6.31 -23.85 -17.78
CA GLU A 450 -6.38 -24.64 -19.02
C GLU A 450 -6.38 -23.76 -20.28
N LYS A 451 -7.07 -22.61 -20.25
CA LYS A 451 -7.00 -21.62 -21.33
C LYS A 451 -5.59 -21.04 -21.46
N ALA A 452 -4.93 -20.77 -20.35
CA ALA A 452 -3.57 -20.25 -20.33
C ALA A 452 -2.54 -21.25 -20.89
N LYS A 453 -2.69 -22.55 -20.60
CA LYS A 453 -1.88 -23.61 -21.24
C LYS A 453 -2.03 -23.59 -22.76
N ALA A 454 -3.27 -23.54 -23.24
CA ALA A 454 -3.54 -23.49 -24.68
C ALA A 454 -2.91 -22.23 -25.32
N ARG A 455 -3.01 -21.08 -24.64
CA ARG A 455 -2.37 -19.83 -25.09
C ARG A 455 -0.85 -19.93 -25.11
N ALA A 456 -0.22 -20.45 -24.06
CA ALA A 456 1.23 -20.61 -24.00
C ALA A 456 1.75 -21.54 -25.10
N ALA A 457 1.04 -22.64 -25.37
CA ALA A 457 1.33 -23.53 -26.50
C ALA A 457 1.22 -22.81 -27.85
N ALA A 458 0.17 -22.01 -28.05
CA ALA A 458 -0.01 -21.21 -29.28
C ALA A 458 1.07 -20.14 -29.48
N LEU A 459 1.64 -19.63 -28.39
CA LEU A 459 2.77 -18.70 -28.39
C LEU A 459 4.13 -19.39 -28.61
N GLY A 460 4.16 -20.71 -28.75
CA GLY A 460 5.39 -21.48 -28.97
C GLY A 460 6.26 -21.62 -27.71
N VAL A 461 5.70 -21.42 -26.52
CA VAL A 461 6.39 -21.70 -25.26
C VAL A 461 6.58 -23.21 -25.15
N LYS A 462 7.85 -23.64 -25.10
CA LYS A 462 8.23 -25.05 -25.02
C LYS A 462 8.57 -25.45 -23.59
#